data_AF-A0A1I7XWP9-F1
#
_entry.id   AF-A0A1I7XWP9-F1
#
_cell.length_a   1.000
_cell.length_b   1.000
_cell.length_c   1.000
_cell.angle_alpha   90.00
_cell.angle_beta   90.00
_cell.angle_gamma   90.00
#
_symmetry.space_group_name_H-M   'P 1'
#
loop_
_entity.id
_entity.type
_entity.pdbx_description
1 polymer ?
#
loop_
_entity_poly.entity_id
_entity_poly.type
_entity_poly.pdbx_seq_one_letter_code
_entity_poly.pdbx_strand_id
1 'polypeptide(L)'
;MSLESTDPVMLNFLIELFFSPNLFHFCSYQMINDHLDHSDQNNGEIRKLLLLQSGGGAPRPSRRGDIWLRHRPATALRVDVSVASAHRSSAFRMTTDPNLLQPFSNTGVSSLRQISEDAFYVVNEIVMKRLGHIPIIKGDFHLLPPKVQRFVAEKTELMRPRGIYICDGSQHEADEIIDKLVERGMLTQLTAYENNYLCRTDPKDVARVESKTWMVTPEKHQTVCHTAEGVEPIMGHWMGPDEFGTELDSRFPGCMAGRIMYVIPFSMGPVGGPLSKIGVQLSDSNYVVLSMRIMTRVGPKVLDHLGDNDFVRCIHSVGLPRPVKQKVINHWPC
;
A
#
# COMPACT_ATOMS: atom_id res chain seq x y z
N MET A 1 -44.76 -6.10 16.61
CA MET A 1 -44.81 -6.30 15.16
C MET A 1 -43.37 -6.40 14.70
N SER A 2 -42.98 -7.64 14.42
CA SER A 2 -41.69 -8.06 13.91
C SER A 2 -41.35 -7.31 12.62
N LEU A 3 -40.17 -6.70 12.56
CA LEU A 3 -39.56 -6.24 11.31
C LEU A 3 -38.65 -7.36 10.83
N GLU A 4 -39.26 -8.31 10.12
CA GLU A 4 -38.57 -9.28 9.28
C GLU A 4 -38.04 -8.61 8.01
N SER A 5 -36.80 -8.99 7.67
CA SER A 5 -36.21 -9.11 6.34
C SER A 5 -36.80 -8.29 5.18
N THR A 6 -36.03 -7.29 4.74
CA THR A 6 -36.00 -6.85 3.33
C THR A 6 -34.57 -6.48 2.92
N ASP A 7 -34.08 -7.23 1.95
CA ASP A 7 -33.00 -7.01 0.96
C ASP A 7 -31.51 -6.84 1.36
N PRO A 8 -30.61 -7.75 0.91
CA PRO A 8 -29.16 -7.67 1.11
C PRO A 8 -28.43 -6.80 0.06
N VAL A 9 -29.11 -5.88 -0.61
CA VAL A 9 -28.52 -5.05 -1.69
C VAL A 9 -27.95 -3.72 -1.18
N MET A 10 -28.21 -3.36 0.09
CA MET A 10 -27.92 -2.03 0.67
C MET A 10 -26.67 -1.94 1.55
N LEU A 11 -25.67 -2.83 1.37
CA LEU A 11 -24.40 -2.74 2.10
C LEU A 11 -23.16 -3.02 1.24
N ASN A 12 -23.21 -2.70 -0.05
CA ASN A 12 -22.02 -2.58 -0.90
C ASN A 12 -21.70 -1.10 -1.11
N PHE A 13 -21.40 -0.37 -0.04
CA PHE A 13 -20.57 0.82 -0.16
C PHE A 13 -19.14 0.33 -0.49
N LEU A 14 -18.90 0.10 -1.79
CA LEU A 14 -17.55 0.10 -2.35
C LEU A 14 -17.02 1.51 -2.15
N ILE A 15 -16.43 1.74 -0.98
CA ILE A 15 -15.50 2.83 -0.77
C ILE A 15 -14.23 2.45 -1.56
N GLU A 16 -14.32 2.50 -2.88
CA GLU A 16 -13.16 2.70 -3.73
C GLU A 16 -12.82 4.19 -3.68
N LEU A 17 -12.36 4.60 -2.50
CA LEU A 17 -11.59 5.82 -2.39
C LEU A 17 -10.36 5.58 -3.24
N PHE A 18 -10.25 6.32 -4.35
CA PHE A 18 -8.96 6.67 -4.93
C PHE A 18 -8.16 7.38 -3.84
N PHE A 19 -7.56 6.60 -2.95
CA PHE A 19 -6.59 7.06 -2.00
C PHE A 19 -5.34 7.35 -2.82
N SER A 20 -5.28 8.54 -3.41
CA SER A 20 -4.03 9.27 -3.26
C SER A 20 -3.74 9.25 -1.76
N PRO A 21 -2.50 8.97 -1.31
CA PRO A 21 -2.15 8.90 0.12
C PRO A 21 -2.61 10.13 0.94
N ASN A 22 -3.08 11.17 0.25
CA ASN A 22 -3.60 12.43 0.74
C ASN A 22 -5.05 12.45 1.26
N LEU A 23 -5.88 11.39 1.15
CA LEU A 23 -7.15 11.41 1.90
C LEU A 23 -6.92 11.53 3.42
N PHE A 24 -5.74 11.10 3.88
CA PHE A 24 -5.32 11.14 5.27
C PHE A 24 -4.56 12.42 5.67
N HIS A 25 -4.34 13.37 4.76
CA HIS A 25 -3.61 14.61 5.09
C HIS A 25 -4.37 15.50 6.07
N PHE A 26 -5.71 15.49 6.01
CA PHE A 26 -6.55 16.20 6.99
C PHE A 26 -6.51 15.50 8.36
N CYS A 27 -6.47 14.17 8.39
CA CYS A 27 -6.44 13.40 9.63
C CYS A 27 -5.10 13.54 10.36
N SER A 28 -3.99 13.65 9.62
CA SER A 28 -2.66 13.90 10.20
C SER A 28 -2.49 15.34 10.69
N TYR A 29 -3.10 16.34 10.04
CA TYR A 29 -3.09 17.73 10.54
C TYR A 29 -4.02 17.93 11.76
N GLN A 30 -5.19 17.26 11.77
CA GLN A 30 -6.13 17.32 12.90
C GLN A 30 -5.58 16.58 14.15
N MET A 31 -4.98 15.39 13.98
CA MET A 31 -4.40 14.63 15.10
C MET A 31 -3.13 15.27 15.70
N ILE A 32 -2.42 16.13 14.95
CA ILE A 32 -1.32 16.93 15.51
C ILE A 32 -1.82 17.90 16.60
N ASN A 33 -3.09 18.32 16.54
CA ASN A 33 -3.69 19.22 17.51
C ASN A 33 -4.51 18.50 18.60
N ASP A 34 -5.07 17.32 18.32
CA ASP A 34 -6.01 16.65 19.25
C ASP A 34 -5.34 15.66 20.23
N HIS A 35 -4.07 15.27 20.05
CA HIS A 35 -3.36 14.37 20.97
C HIS A 35 -2.58 15.11 22.08
N LEU A 36 -3.30 15.93 22.85
CA LEU A 36 -2.93 16.34 24.21
C LEU A 36 -3.83 15.72 25.29
N ASP A 37 -4.60 14.66 24.97
CA ASP A 37 -5.40 13.97 25.97
C ASP A 37 -4.75 12.66 26.46
N HIS A 38 -4.50 12.64 27.77
CA HIS A 38 -3.92 11.57 28.56
C HIS A 38 -4.87 10.38 28.67
N SER A 39 -4.51 9.22 28.10
CA SER A 39 -4.80 7.88 28.67
C SER A 39 -4.37 6.74 27.73
N ASP A 40 -3.07 6.61 27.46
CA ASP A 40 -2.48 5.31 27.12
C ASP A 40 -0.98 5.36 27.41
N GLN A 41 -0.64 5.30 28.70
CA GLN A 41 0.73 5.09 29.15
C GLN A 41 1.11 3.62 28.94
N ASN A 42 1.43 3.23 27.70
CA ASN A 42 2.30 2.10 27.36
C ASN A 42 2.46 1.94 25.83
N ASN A 43 3.07 2.93 25.17
CA ASN A 43 3.94 2.75 23.99
C ASN A 43 4.47 4.12 23.56
N GLY A 44 5.53 4.58 24.22
CA GLY A 44 6.20 5.83 23.87
C GLY A 44 7.08 5.64 22.65
N GLU A 45 6.61 6.09 21.49
CA GLU A 45 7.42 6.63 20.39
C GLU A 45 6.48 7.24 19.34
N ILE A 46 6.40 8.58 19.31
CA ILE A 46 5.66 9.27 18.26
C ILE A 46 6.52 9.24 16.99
N ARG A 47 6.12 8.41 16.03
CA ARG A 47 6.84 8.21 14.76
C ARG A 47 6.21 9.04 13.67
N LYS A 48 7.02 9.79 12.92
CA LYS A 48 6.53 10.69 11.88
C LYS A 48 7.22 10.38 10.55
N LEU A 49 6.40 10.04 9.56
CA LEU A 49 6.77 10.04 8.16
C LEU A 49 6.42 11.40 7.59
N LEU A 50 7.43 12.20 7.25
CA LEU A 50 7.23 13.53 6.69
C LEU A 50 7.17 13.42 5.16
N LEU A 51 6.05 13.85 4.59
CA LEU A 51 5.84 13.94 3.16
C LEU A 51 6.13 15.37 2.69
N LEU A 52 7.18 15.58 1.90
CA LEU A 52 7.40 16.86 1.23
C LEU A 52 6.88 16.81 -0.21
N GLN A 53 6.00 17.73 -0.50
CA GLN A 53 5.41 17.94 -1.81
C GLN A 53 6.14 19.09 -2.50
N SER A 54 6.77 18.84 -3.65
CA SER A 54 7.38 19.90 -4.45
C SER A 54 6.28 20.63 -5.23
N GLY A 55 5.59 21.56 -4.58
CA GLY A 55 4.65 22.46 -5.25
C GLY A 55 5.41 23.46 -6.13
N GLY A 56 5.22 23.38 -7.44
CA GLY A 56 5.68 24.39 -8.41
C GLY A 56 4.82 25.65 -8.34
N GLY A 57 4.88 26.37 -7.22
CA GLY A 57 4.21 27.65 -7.03
C GLY A 57 5.14 28.58 -6.27
N ALA A 58 5.73 29.55 -6.97
CA ALA A 58 6.57 30.56 -6.34
C ALA A 58 5.78 31.34 -5.28
N PRO A 59 6.20 31.37 -4.00
CA PRO A 59 5.63 32.29 -3.03
C PRO A 59 6.04 33.71 -3.41
N ARG A 60 5.07 34.63 -3.49
CA ARG A 60 5.34 36.07 -3.57
C ARG A 60 6.17 36.48 -2.34
N PRO A 61 7.24 37.28 -2.47
CA PRO A 61 8.14 37.54 -1.37
C PRO A 61 7.52 38.54 -0.38
N SER A 62 7.20 38.08 0.83
CA SER A 62 7.03 38.95 1.99
C SER A 62 8.38 39.17 2.66
N ARG A 63 8.74 40.45 2.82
CA ARG A 63 10.02 40.97 3.33
C ARG A 63 10.40 40.44 4.71
N ARG A 64 11.62 39.90 4.84
CA ARG A 64 12.68 40.19 5.85
C ARG A 64 13.48 38.92 6.18
N GLY A 65 14.81 39.03 6.10
CA GLY A 65 15.75 38.11 6.73
C GLY A 65 16.73 37.46 5.75
N ASP A 66 17.71 38.23 5.28
CA ASP A 66 18.84 37.72 4.50
C ASP A 66 19.73 36.78 5.34
N ILE A 67 19.92 35.54 4.89
CA ILE A 67 21.12 34.76 5.18
C ILE A 67 21.64 34.19 3.86
N TRP A 68 22.74 34.78 3.40
CA TRP A 68 23.50 34.36 2.24
C TRP A 68 24.21 33.03 2.48
N LEU A 69 23.91 32.00 1.70
CA LEU A 69 24.80 30.85 1.50
C LEU A 69 25.39 30.91 0.09
N ARG A 70 26.70 31.13 0.06
CA ARG A 70 27.55 31.30 -1.12
C ARG A 70 27.51 30.06 -2.02
N HIS A 71 27.25 30.29 -3.31
CA HIS A 71 27.56 29.34 -4.38
C HIS A 71 29.07 29.06 -4.46
N ARG A 72 29.44 27.78 -4.54
CA ARG A 72 30.67 27.32 -5.21
C ARG A 72 30.27 26.44 -6.39
N PRO A 73 30.95 26.55 -7.55
CA PRO A 73 30.64 25.74 -8.72
C PRO A 73 31.18 24.31 -8.55
N ALA A 74 30.34 23.31 -8.85
CA ALA A 74 30.77 21.92 -8.91
C ALA A 74 31.35 21.62 -10.30
N THR A 75 32.59 21.16 -10.30
CA THR A 75 33.39 20.68 -11.42
C THR A 75 32.73 19.44 -12.04
N ALA A 76 32.63 19.43 -13.37
CA ALA A 76 32.12 18.31 -14.14
C ALA A 76 33.08 17.11 -14.10
N LEU A 77 32.60 15.96 -13.61
CA LEU A 77 33.24 14.66 -13.78
C LEU A 77 32.35 13.83 -14.72
N ARG A 78 32.83 13.62 -15.95
CA ARG A 78 32.29 12.65 -16.89
C ARG A 78 32.58 11.25 -16.33
N VAL A 79 31.54 10.44 -16.16
CA VAL A 79 31.66 9.00 -15.99
C VAL A 79 30.98 8.37 -17.18
N ASP A 80 31.79 7.81 -18.08
CA ASP A 80 31.31 6.95 -19.16
C ASP A 80 30.80 5.64 -18.56
N VAL A 81 29.51 5.35 -18.76
CA VAL A 81 28.93 4.04 -18.44
C VAL A 81 28.57 3.36 -19.75
N SER A 82 29.43 2.42 -20.14
CA SER A 82 29.21 1.47 -21.23
C SER A 82 28.01 0.57 -20.89
N VAL A 83 26.96 0.62 -21.72
CA VAL A 83 25.77 -0.22 -21.58
C VAL A 83 26.04 -1.56 -22.27
N ALA A 84 26.37 -2.58 -21.48
CA ALA A 84 26.34 -3.97 -21.91
C ALA A 84 25.02 -4.63 -21.51
N SER A 85 24.32 -5.14 -22.52
CA SER A 85 23.07 -5.89 -22.47
C SER A 85 23.14 -7.16 -21.60
N ALA A 86 22.09 -7.43 -20.82
CA ALA A 86 21.54 -8.79 -20.69
C ALA A 86 20.10 -8.74 -20.11
N HIS A 87 19.11 -8.94 -20.97
CA HIS A 87 17.77 -9.38 -20.57
C HIS A 87 17.84 -10.77 -19.93
N ARG A 88 17.37 -10.92 -18.69
CA ARG A 88 16.85 -12.19 -18.18
C ARG A 88 15.59 -11.97 -17.34
N SER A 89 14.46 -12.28 -17.95
CA SER A 89 13.18 -12.53 -17.31
C SER A 89 13.35 -13.75 -16.41
N SER A 90 13.39 -13.57 -15.08
CA SER A 90 13.36 -14.70 -14.14
C SER A 90 11.91 -15.14 -13.92
N ALA A 91 11.46 -16.07 -14.76
CA ALA A 91 10.47 -17.04 -14.32
C ALA A 91 11.11 -17.79 -13.15
N PHE A 92 10.47 -17.79 -11.98
CA PHE A 92 10.87 -18.62 -10.85
C PHE A 92 10.53 -20.08 -11.21
N ARG A 93 11.35 -20.69 -12.06
CA ARG A 93 11.43 -22.14 -12.15
C ARG A 93 12.14 -22.58 -10.88
N MET A 94 11.59 -23.54 -10.14
CA MET A 94 12.38 -24.41 -9.29
C MET A 94 13.37 -25.15 -10.20
N THR A 95 14.47 -24.50 -10.54
CA THR A 95 15.66 -25.18 -11.05
C THR A 95 16.38 -25.68 -9.82
N THR A 96 16.26 -26.97 -9.54
CA THR A 96 17.25 -27.66 -8.71
C THR A 96 18.61 -27.33 -9.31
N ASP A 97 19.46 -26.61 -8.56
CA ASP A 97 20.85 -26.43 -9.00
C ASP A 97 21.48 -27.82 -9.03
N PRO A 98 21.90 -28.34 -10.19
CA PRO A 98 22.54 -29.65 -10.27
C PRO A 98 23.84 -29.70 -9.44
N ASN A 99 24.44 -28.56 -9.08
CA ASN A 99 25.57 -28.49 -8.17
C ASN A 99 25.19 -28.61 -6.69
N LEU A 100 23.90 -28.48 -6.32
CA LEU A 100 23.38 -28.76 -4.96
C LEU A 100 22.99 -30.23 -4.79
N LEU A 101 22.86 -30.98 -5.89
CA LEU A 101 22.70 -32.44 -5.90
C LEU A 101 24.04 -33.16 -5.78
N GLN A 102 24.94 -32.69 -4.91
CA GLN A 102 26.15 -33.47 -4.62
C GLN A 102 25.76 -34.72 -3.81
N PRO A 103 26.23 -35.91 -4.20
CA PRO A 103 26.06 -37.10 -3.37
C PRO A 103 26.71 -36.84 -2.00
N PHE A 104 26.05 -37.29 -0.92
CA PHE A 104 26.57 -37.15 0.43
C PHE A 104 28.01 -37.70 0.48
N SER A 105 28.97 -36.86 0.89
CA SER A 105 30.37 -37.29 1.00
C SER A 105 30.48 -38.46 1.99
N ASN A 106 31.22 -39.51 1.63
CA ASN A 106 31.45 -40.75 2.41
C ASN A 106 32.17 -40.56 3.76
N THR A 107 32.34 -39.33 4.25
CA THR A 107 33.02 -39.02 5.51
C THR A 107 31.99 -38.57 6.54
N GLY A 108 31.38 -39.55 7.22
CA GLY A 108 30.43 -39.33 8.33
C GLY A 108 29.10 -40.07 8.17
N VAL A 109 28.33 -40.17 9.27
CA VAL A 109 26.96 -40.72 9.26
C VAL A 109 26.02 -39.68 8.67
N SER A 110 25.94 -39.62 7.34
CA SER A 110 25.16 -38.59 6.60
C SER A 110 23.69 -38.54 7.01
N SER A 111 23.14 -39.65 7.52
CA SER A 111 21.76 -39.74 8.01
C SER A 111 21.49 -38.98 9.32
N LEU A 112 22.52 -38.61 10.08
CA LEU A 112 22.39 -37.85 11.34
C LEU A 112 22.74 -36.36 11.18
N ARG A 113 22.99 -35.90 9.94
CA ARG A 113 23.32 -34.50 9.67
C ARG A 113 22.06 -33.65 9.81
N GLN A 114 22.04 -32.77 10.80
CA GLN A 114 21.01 -31.73 10.90
C GLN A 114 21.24 -30.69 9.80
N ILE A 115 20.15 -30.31 9.11
CA ILE A 115 20.15 -29.21 8.15
C ILE A 115 20.25 -27.88 8.90
N SER A 116 20.96 -26.90 8.35
CA SER A 116 20.94 -25.53 8.90
C SER A 116 19.55 -24.93 8.67
N GLU A 117 19.15 -23.98 9.52
CA GLU A 117 17.84 -23.32 9.40
C GLU A 117 17.68 -22.63 8.02
N ASP A 118 18.78 -22.14 7.44
CA ASP A 118 18.80 -21.48 6.13
C ASP A 118 18.73 -22.47 4.94
N ALA A 119 18.81 -23.78 5.18
CA ALA A 119 18.89 -24.81 4.14
C ALA A 119 17.53 -25.19 3.55
N PHE A 120 16.42 -24.76 4.16
CA PHE A 120 15.08 -25.01 3.66
C PHE A 120 14.20 -23.77 3.84
N TYR A 121 13.22 -23.61 2.96
CA TYR A 121 12.20 -22.57 3.06
C TYR A 121 10.84 -23.22 2.87
N VAL A 122 9.88 -22.82 3.72
CA VAL A 122 8.48 -23.24 3.58
C VAL A 122 7.82 -22.30 2.60
N VAL A 123 7.38 -22.83 1.45
CA VAL A 123 6.62 -22.05 0.46
C VAL A 123 5.14 -22.18 0.78
N ASN A 124 4.55 -21.10 1.28
CA ASN A 124 3.10 -20.95 1.26
C ASN A 124 2.72 -20.31 -0.08
N GLU A 125 1.85 -20.94 -0.85
CA GLU A 125 1.42 -20.42 -2.16
C GLU A 125 -0.08 -20.60 -2.37
N ILE A 126 -0.65 -19.69 -3.17
CA ILE A 126 -2.01 -19.81 -3.66
C ILE A 126 -1.95 -20.28 -5.11
N VAL A 127 -2.61 -21.39 -5.40
CA VAL A 127 -2.73 -21.90 -6.77
C VAL A 127 -4.05 -21.45 -7.36
N MET A 128 -3.97 -20.58 -8.35
CA MET A 128 -5.13 -20.04 -9.05
C MET A 128 -5.23 -20.64 -10.45
N LYS A 129 -6.45 -21.05 -10.87
CA LYS A 129 -6.66 -21.71 -12.16
C LYS A 129 -6.09 -20.93 -13.36
N ARG A 130 -6.14 -19.60 -13.34
CA ARG A 130 -5.71 -18.74 -14.46
C ARG A 130 -4.28 -18.19 -14.33
N LEU A 131 -3.76 -18.07 -13.10
CA LEU A 131 -2.44 -17.45 -12.84
C LEU A 131 -1.36 -18.45 -12.44
N GLY A 132 -1.73 -19.67 -12.07
CA GLY A 132 -0.81 -20.66 -11.52
C GLY A 132 -0.44 -20.32 -10.07
N HIS A 133 0.84 -20.46 -9.75
CA HIS A 133 1.38 -20.34 -8.40
C HIS A 133 1.69 -18.89 -8.06
N ILE A 134 1.12 -18.39 -6.96
CA ILE A 134 1.42 -17.05 -6.43
C ILE A 134 1.99 -17.21 -5.03
N PRO A 135 3.27 -16.83 -4.82
CA PRO A 135 3.93 -17.02 -3.53
C PRO A 135 3.37 -16.05 -2.49
N ILE A 136 3.17 -16.56 -1.28
CA ILE A 136 2.93 -15.75 -0.08
C ILE A 136 4.30 -15.48 0.53
N ILE A 137 4.75 -14.24 0.41
CA ILE A 137 6.09 -13.81 0.84
C ILE A 137 6.16 -13.70 2.36
N LYS A 138 5.06 -13.28 2.99
CA LYS A 138 4.92 -13.21 4.44
C LYS A 138 3.48 -13.49 4.85
N GLY A 139 3.36 -14.18 5.98
CA GLY A 139 2.11 -14.53 6.62
C GLY A 139 1.57 -15.87 6.15
N ASP A 140 0.44 -16.24 6.70
CA ASP A 140 -0.27 -17.46 6.34
C ASP A 140 -1.66 -17.11 5.84
N PHE A 141 -1.93 -17.49 4.59
CA PHE A 141 -3.20 -17.24 3.95
C PHE A 141 -4.34 -18.06 4.57
N HIS A 142 -4.04 -19.21 5.17
CA HIS A 142 -5.04 -20.04 5.86
C HIS A 142 -5.55 -19.40 7.14
N LEU A 143 -4.78 -18.49 7.76
CA LEU A 143 -5.19 -17.75 8.95
C LEU A 143 -6.11 -16.57 8.65
N LEU A 144 -6.26 -16.19 7.38
CA LEU A 144 -7.21 -15.14 7.00
C LEU A 144 -8.65 -15.67 7.10
N PRO A 145 -9.63 -14.86 7.51
CA PRO A 145 -11.03 -15.27 7.45
C PRO A 145 -11.48 -15.62 6.02
N PRO A 146 -12.43 -16.56 5.81
CA PRO A 146 -12.81 -17.02 4.47
C PRO A 146 -13.25 -15.91 3.51
N LYS A 147 -13.95 -14.89 4.01
CA LYS A 147 -14.35 -13.72 3.19
C LYS A 147 -13.14 -12.89 2.74
N VAL A 148 -12.13 -12.75 3.60
CA VAL A 148 -10.87 -12.05 3.30
C VAL A 148 -10.06 -12.87 2.30
N GLN A 149 -9.95 -14.18 2.48
CA GLN A 149 -9.29 -15.07 1.51
C GLN A 149 -9.90 -14.91 0.12
N ARG A 150 -11.24 -14.94 0.03
CA ARG A 150 -11.94 -14.77 -1.25
C ARG A 150 -11.65 -13.42 -1.89
N PHE A 151 -11.72 -12.34 -1.11
CA PHE A 151 -11.43 -10.99 -1.59
C PHE A 151 -9.98 -10.87 -2.11
N VAL A 152 -8.99 -11.36 -1.34
CA VAL A 152 -7.59 -11.35 -1.75
C VAL A 152 -7.40 -12.18 -3.03
N ALA A 153 -8.00 -13.36 -3.11
CA ALA A 153 -7.93 -14.21 -4.30
C ALA A 153 -8.54 -13.53 -5.53
N GLU A 154 -9.78 -13.03 -5.45
CA GLU A 154 -10.47 -12.33 -6.55
C GLU A 154 -9.62 -11.17 -7.09
N LYS A 155 -9.05 -10.37 -6.19
CA LYS A 155 -8.27 -9.19 -6.57
C LYS A 155 -6.86 -9.53 -7.01
N THR A 156 -6.27 -10.60 -6.49
CA THR A 156 -5.02 -11.18 -7.01
C THR A 156 -5.20 -11.63 -8.46
N GLU A 157 -6.35 -12.22 -8.79
CA GLU A 157 -6.65 -12.64 -10.16
C GLU A 157 -6.66 -11.45 -11.14
N LEU A 158 -7.31 -10.38 -10.71
CA LEU A 158 -7.47 -9.15 -11.49
C LEU A 158 -6.14 -8.41 -11.65
N MET A 159 -5.45 -8.14 -10.54
CA MET A 159 -4.30 -7.22 -10.52
C MET A 159 -2.96 -7.90 -10.84
N ARG A 160 -2.89 -9.23 -10.80
CA ARG A 160 -1.73 -10.07 -11.17
C ARG A 160 -0.41 -9.68 -10.46
N PRO A 161 -0.38 -9.61 -9.11
CA PRO A 161 0.86 -9.36 -8.38
C PRO A 161 1.86 -10.51 -8.56
N ARG A 162 3.15 -10.22 -8.33
CA ARG A 162 4.22 -11.23 -8.28
C ARG A 162 4.14 -12.10 -7.01
N GLY A 163 3.57 -11.57 -5.94
CA GLY A 163 3.44 -12.27 -4.66
C GLY A 163 2.58 -11.48 -3.69
N ILE A 164 2.15 -12.13 -2.62
CA ILE A 164 1.27 -11.58 -1.59
C ILE A 164 2.04 -11.43 -0.28
N TYR A 165 1.82 -10.32 0.43
CA TYR A 165 2.43 -10.05 1.72
C TYR A 165 1.33 -9.66 2.71
N ILE A 166 1.07 -10.50 3.70
CA ILE A 166 0.06 -10.24 4.72
C ILE A 166 0.70 -9.45 5.85
N CYS A 167 0.22 -8.23 6.07
CA CYS A 167 0.79 -7.33 7.07
C CYS A 167 0.37 -7.72 8.49
N ASP A 168 1.34 -7.79 9.40
CA ASP A 168 1.10 -8.03 10.83
C ASP A 168 1.13 -6.75 11.68
N GLY A 169 1.55 -5.61 11.10
CA GLY A 169 1.64 -4.33 11.80
C GLY A 169 2.77 -4.26 12.84
N SER A 170 3.61 -5.29 12.95
CA SER A 170 4.70 -5.38 13.92
C SER A 170 5.75 -4.30 13.72
N GLN A 171 6.60 -4.12 14.73
CA GLN A 171 7.74 -3.24 14.63
C GLN A 171 8.72 -3.69 13.55
N HIS A 172 9.05 -4.98 13.59
CA HIS A 172 10.02 -5.60 12.71
C HIS A 172 9.62 -5.46 11.24
N GLU A 173 8.32 -5.63 10.94
CA GLU A 173 7.77 -5.38 9.61
C GLU A 173 8.01 -3.95 9.14
N ALA A 174 7.76 -2.96 10.01
CA ALA A 174 7.95 -1.57 9.67
C ALA A 174 9.42 -1.25 9.40
N ASP A 175 10.33 -1.75 10.24
CA ASP A 175 11.77 -1.53 10.13
C ASP A 175 12.31 -2.12 8.83
N GLU A 176 11.95 -3.37 8.50
CA GLU A 176 12.33 -3.99 7.23
C GLU A 176 11.86 -3.20 6.01
N ILE A 177 10.62 -2.69 6.05
CA ILE A 177 10.06 -1.92 4.94
C ILE A 177 10.77 -0.57 4.82
N ILE A 178 11.05 0.09 5.94
CA ILE A 178 11.79 1.35 6.00
C ILE A 178 13.18 1.17 5.42
N ASP A 179 13.93 0.16 5.86
CA ASP A 179 15.28 -0.12 5.38
C ASP A 179 15.30 -0.33 3.86
N LYS A 180 14.37 -1.13 3.34
CA LYS A 180 14.20 -1.34 1.89
C LYS A 180 13.87 -0.04 1.14
N LEU A 181 13.11 0.87 1.74
CA LEU A 181 12.74 2.14 1.11
C LEU A 181 13.87 3.18 1.18
N VAL A 182 14.67 3.16 2.23
CA VAL A 182 15.89 3.99 2.36
C VAL A 182 16.94 3.51 1.34
N GLU A 183 17.18 2.20 1.25
CA GLU A 183 18.10 1.61 0.27
C GLU A 183 17.71 1.98 -1.17
N ARG A 184 16.40 2.00 -1.47
CA ARG A 184 15.88 2.37 -2.80
C ARG A 184 15.85 3.87 -3.07
N GLY A 185 16.17 4.71 -2.07
CA GLY A 185 16.16 6.17 -2.18
C GLY A 185 14.77 6.82 -2.16
N MET A 186 13.71 6.08 -1.84
CA MET A 186 12.35 6.64 -1.68
C MET A 186 12.21 7.37 -0.33
N LEU A 187 12.87 6.87 0.71
CA LEU A 187 12.93 7.51 2.02
C LEU A 187 14.34 8.03 2.31
N THR A 188 14.42 9.16 3.00
CA THR A 188 15.65 9.72 3.54
C THR A 188 15.51 9.84 5.05
N GLN A 189 16.38 9.19 5.82
CA GLN A 189 16.38 9.33 7.28
C GLN A 189 16.79 10.76 7.66
N LEU A 190 16.06 11.35 8.62
CA LEU A 190 16.35 12.68 9.13
C LEU A 190 17.20 12.58 10.39
N THR A 191 18.50 12.88 10.27
CA THR A 191 19.47 12.72 11.38
C THR A 191 19.25 13.64 12.57
N ALA A 192 18.46 14.71 12.40
CA ALA A 192 18.12 15.64 13.47
C ALA A 192 17.10 15.06 14.47
N TYR A 193 16.42 13.97 14.12
CA TYR A 193 15.35 13.38 14.94
C TYR A 193 15.43 11.85 14.94
N GLU A 194 14.96 11.21 16.00
CA GLU A 194 14.93 9.75 16.11
C GLU A 194 13.78 9.18 15.29
N ASN A 195 14.02 8.13 14.50
CA ASN A 195 12.98 7.40 13.76
C ASN A 195 12.07 8.27 12.87
N ASN A 196 12.64 9.33 12.28
CA ASN A 196 11.96 10.22 11.35
C ASN A 196 12.51 10.06 9.93
N TYR A 197 11.60 10.07 8.96
CA TYR A 197 11.93 9.85 7.55
C TYR A 197 11.22 10.86 6.67
N LEU A 198 11.91 11.26 5.60
CA LEU A 198 11.43 12.16 4.57
C LEU A 198 11.14 11.38 3.29
N CYS A 199 9.95 11.55 2.73
CA CYS A 199 9.59 11.11 1.40
C CYS A 199 9.31 12.31 0.48
N ARG A 200 9.77 12.26 -0.78
CA ARG A 200 9.47 13.26 -1.81
C ARG A 200 8.67 12.61 -2.93
N THR A 201 7.47 13.11 -3.20
CA THR A 201 6.59 12.55 -4.24
C THR A 201 6.91 13.10 -5.63
N ASP A 202 6.27 12.53 -6.66
CA ASP A 202 6.16 13.20 -7.96
C ASP A 202 5.33 14.50 -7.78
N PRO A 203 5.74 15.65 -8.34
CA PRO A 203 4.98 16.90 -8.27
C PRO A 203 3.55 16.79 -8.80
N LYS A 204 3.22 15.77 -9.60
CA LYS A 204 1.85 15.49 -10.08
C LYS A 204 0.98 14.76 -9.05
N ASP A 205 1.58 14.13 -8.05
CA ASP A 205 0.90 13.41 -6.97
C ASP A 205 1.23 14.04 -5.62
N VAL A 206 0.67 15.23 -5.41
CA VAL A 206 0.88 16.05 -4.21
C VAL A 206 -0.41 16.34 -3.46
N ALA A 207 -1.58 16.11 -4.03
CA ALA A 207 -2.81 16.51 -3.37
C ALA A 207 -3.94 15.59 -3.77
N ARG A 208 -5.02 15.68 -3.00
CA ARG A 208 -6.30 15.14 -3.44
C ARG A 208 -6.69 15.85 -4.75
N VAL A 209 -7.09 15.07 -5.73
CA VAL A 209 -7.62 15.58 -6.99
C VAL A 209 -9.13 15.39 -6.95
N GLU A 210 -9.84 16.41 -6.48
CA GLU A 210 -11.30 16.34 -6.26
C GLU A 210 -12.05 16.02 -7.55
N SER A 211 -11.60 16.56 -8.69
CA SER A 211 -12.13 16.23 -10.04
C SER A 211 -11.97 14.77 -10.46
N LYS A 212 -11.19 13.97 -9.73
CA LYS A 212 -11.02 12.52 -9.91
C LYS A 212 -11.54 11.71 -8.72
N THR A 213 -12.26 12.36 -7.80
CA THR A 213 -12.89 11.72 -6.64
C THR A 213 -14.37 11.59 -6.91
N TRP A 214 -14.86 10.36 -6.97
CA TRP A 214 -16.23 10.03 -7.39
C TRP A 214 -16.91 9.15 -6.34
N MET A 215 -18.22 9.28 -6.26
CA MET A 215 -19.09 8.39 -5.51
C MET A 215 -20.00 7.67 -6.50
N VAL A 216 -20.19 6.37 -6.29
CA VAL A 216 -20.93 5.50 -7.20
C VAL A 216 -22.17 5.00 -6.50
N THR A 217 -23.33 5.39 -7.01
CA THR A 217 -24.65 4.95 -6.54
C THR A 217 -25.54 4.67 -7.75
N PRO A 218 -26.54 3.78 -7.64
CA PRO A 218 -27.45 3.51 -8.77
C PRO A 218 -28.13 4.78 -9.29
N GLU A 219 -28.57 5.64 -8.36
CA GLU A 219 -29.29 6.87 -8.68
C GLU A 219 -28.45 8.11 -8.35
N LYS A 220 -28.25 9.00 -9.33
CA LYS A 220 -27.45 10.22 -9.21
C LYS A 220 -27.75 11.03 -7.95
N HIS A 221 -29.02 11.20 -7.63
CA HIS A 221 -29.47 12.06 -6.54
C HIS A 221 -29.35 11.45 -5.14
N GLN A 222 -28.90 10.20 -5.02
CA GLN A 222 -28.44 9.65 -3.74
C GLN A 222 -27.08 10.20 -3.32
N THR A 223 -26.32 10.74 -4.27
CA THR A 223 -24.97 11.26 -4.08
C THR A 223 -24.92 12.77 -4.19
N VAL A 224 -25.52 13.35 -5.22
CA VAL A 224 -25.46 14.78 -5.50
C VAL A 224 -26.82 15.45 -5.41
N CYS A 225 -26.87 16.62 -4.76
CA CYS A 225 -28.07 17.45 -4.70
C CYS A 225 -28.48 17.92 -6.11
N HIS A 226 -29.76 18.26 -6.28
CA HIS A 226 -30.21 18.97 -7.47
C HIS A 226 -29.53 20.34 -7.54
N THR A 227 -28.82 20.59 -8.63
CA THR A 227 -28.25 21.90 -8.96
C THR A 227 -28.99 22.52 -10.14
N ALA A 228 -28.96 23.85 -10.22
CA ALA A 228 -29.50 24.55 -11.38
C ALA A 228 -28.70 24.20 -12.64
N GLU A 229 -29.32 24.34 -13.81
CA GLU A 229 -28.67 24.08 -15.09
C GLU A 229 -27.41 24.93 -15.27
N GLY A 230 -26.30 24.31 -15.69
CA GLY A 230 -25.00 24.96 -15.84
C GLY A 230 -24.20 25.17 -14.54
N VAL A 231 -24.69 24.69 -13.38
CA VAL A 231 -23.96 24.75 -12.11
C VAL A 231 -23.40 23.38 -11.75
N GLU A 232 -22.08 23.29 -11.70
CA GLU A 232 -21.37 22.10 -11.23
C GLU A 232 -21.60 21.86 -9.74
N PRO A 233 -21.96 20.64 -9.31
CA PRO A 233 -22.14 20.30 -7.90
C PRO A 233 -20.82 20.44 -7.12
N ILE A 234 -20.82 21.30 -6.11
CA ILE A 234 -19.65 21.49 -5.22
C ILE A 234 -19.51 20.41 -4.14
N MET A 235 -20.57 19.64 -3.88
CA MET A 235 -20.64 18.68 -2.76
C MET A 235 -20.01 17.32 -3.09
N GLY A 236 -19.66 17.07 -4.35
CA GLY A 236 -19.04 15.82 -4.80
C GLY A 236 -19.45 15.46 -6.23
N HIS A 237 -18.77 14.46 -6.78
CA HIS A 237 -19.05 13.95 -8.12
C HIS A 237 -19.73 12.58 -8.06
N TRP A 238 -20.64 12.35 -8.99
CA TRP A 238 -21.35 11.07 -9.15
C TRP A 238 -20.99 10.41 -10.47
N MET A 239 -20.75 9.10 -10.43
CA MET A 239 -20.53 8.26 -11.60
C MET A 239 -21.48 7.06 -11.55
N GLY A 240 -22.06 6.68 -12.70
CA GLY A 240 -22.95 5.53 -12.77
C GLY A 240 -22.19 4.21 -12.57
N PRO A 241 -22.82 3.14 -12.04
CA PRO A 241 -22.16 1.85 -11.84
C PRO A 241 -21.54 1.25 -13.11
N ASP A 242 -22.21 1.38 -14.27
CA ASP A 242 -21.72 0.83 -15.55
C ASP A 242 -20.50 1.60 -16.08
N GLU A 243 -20.53 2.93 -15.95
CA GLU A 243 -19.39 3.79 -16.29
C GLU A 243 -18.19 3.48 -15.39
N PHE A 244 -18.43 3.35 -14.08
CA PHE A 244 -17.40 2.98 -13.13
C PHE A 244 -16.78 1.62 -13.44
N GLY A 245 -17.60 0.62 -13.80
CA GLY A 245 -17.12 -0.69 -14.25
C GLY A 245 -16.13 -0.58 -15.42
N THR A 246 -16.43 0.26 -16.41
CA THR A 246 -15.55 0.53 -17.55
C THR A 246 -14.23 1.20 -17.12
N GLU A 247 -14.31 2.15 -16.18
CA GLU A 247 -13.13 2.83 -15.63
C GLU A 247 -12.23 1.87 -14.82
N LEU A 248 -12.82 0.89 -14.13
CA LEU A 248 -12.08 -0.14 -13.40
C LEU A 248 -11.38 -1.12 -14.35
N ASP A 249 -12.11 -1.64 -15.33
CA ASP A 249 -11.59 -2.62 -16.29
C ASP A 249 -10.50 -2.04 -17.20
N SER A 250 -10.49 -0.72 -17.40
CA SER A 250 -9.42 -0.05 -18.13
C SER A 250 -8.13 0.14 -17.31
N ARG A 251 -8.16 0.00 -15.98
CA ARG A 251 -7.03 0.35 -15.09
C ARG A 251 -6.48 -0.80 -14.27
N PHE A 252 -7.34 -1.58 -13.62
CA PHE A 252 -6.92 -2.58 -12.64
C PHE A 252 -6.39 -3.90 -13.22
N PRO A 253 -6.83 -4.40 -14.39
CA PRO A 253 -6.29 -5.63 -14.95
C PRO A 253 -4.77 -5.59 -15.13
N GLY A 254 -4.06 -6.39 -14.34
CA GLY A 254 -2.60 -6.50 -14.37
C GLY A 254 -1.82 -5.31 -13.81
N CYS A 255 -2.46 -4.37 -13.09
CA CYS A 255 -1.80 -3.15 -12.59
C CYS A 255 -0.65 -3.42 -11.60
N MET A 256 -0.65 -4.57 -10.91
CA MET A 256 0.38 -4.97 -9.95
C MET A 256 1.42 -5.93 -10.55
N ALA A 257 1.46 -6.12 -11.86
CA ALA A 257 2.43 -7.03 -12.49
C ALA A 257 3.87 -6.72 -12.05
N GLY A 258 4.56 -7.73 -11.49
CA GLY A 258 5.93 -7.59 -10.98
C GLY A 258 6.06 -6.84 -9.64
N ARG A 259 4.95 -6.51 -8.98
CA ARG A 259 4.90 -5.90 -7.64
C ARG A 259 4.30 -6.86 -6.62
N ILE A 260 4.52 -6.54 -5.34
CA ILE A 260 3.92 -7.29 -4.24
C ILE A 260 2.59 -6.65 -3.90
N MET A 261 1.57 -7.49 -3.68
CA MET A 261 0.30 -7.06 -3.10
C MET A 261 0.38 -7.19 -1.59
N TYR A 262 0.31 -6.06 -0.89
CA TYR A 262 0.21 -6.00 0.55
C TYR A 262 -1.26 -6.12 0.97
N VAL A 263 -1.54 -7.02 1.91
CA VAL A 263 -2.86 -7.18 2.53
C VAL A 263 -2.80 -6.51 3.90
N ILE A 264 -3.47 -5.38 4.05
CA ILE A 264 -3.44 -4.54 5.25
C ILE A 264 -4.79 -4.64 5.97
N PRO A 265 -4.94 -5.52 6.96
CA PRO A 265 -6.11 -5.52 7.82
C PRO A 265 -6.03 -4.35 8.82
N PHE A 266 -7.03 -3.48 8.84
CA PHE A 266 -7.03 -2.31 9.70
C PHE A 266 -8.38 -2.08 10.42
N SER A 267 -8.31 -1.48 11.60
CA SER A 267 -9.46 -0.99 12.34
C SER A 267 -9.47 0.54 12.37
N MET A 268 -10.59 1.14 11.96
CA MET A 268 -10.91 2.54 12.18
C MET A 268 -11.53 2.69 13.56
N GLY A 269 -10.76 3.23 14.50
CA GLY A 269 -11.08 3.25 15.93
C GLY A 269 -10.48 2.07 16.70
N PRO A 270 -10.63 2.03 18.04
CA PRO A 270 -10.12 0.95 18.88
C PRO A 270 -10.65 -0.41 18.43
N VAL A 271 -9.80 -1.43 18.40
CA VAL A 271 -10.24 -2.79 18.02
C VAL A 271 -11.28 -3.28 19.02
N GLY A 272 -12.45 -3.74 18.53
CA GLY A 272 -13.57 -4.13 19.41
C GLY A 272 -14.48 -2.98 19.85
N GLY A 273 -14.19 -1.74 19.46
CA GLY A 273 -15.04 -0.59 19.80
C GLY A 273 -16.42 -0.69 19.14
N PRO A 274 -17.50 -0.24 19.81
CA PRO A 274 -18.88 -0.36 19.30
C PRO A 274 -19.13 0.47 18.03
N LEU A 275 -18.34 1.53 17.82
CA LEU A 275 -18.38 2.37 16.62
C LEU A 275 -17.26 2.05 15.62
N SER A 276 -16.38 1.12 15.96
CA SER A 276 -15.22 0.79 15.12
C SER A 276 -15.65 0.04 13.87
N LYS A 277 -14.94 0.27 12.77
CA LYS A 277 -15.16 -0.43 11.50
C LYS A 277 -13.86 -1.04 11.02
N ILE A 278 -13.93 -2.30 10.59
CA ILE A 278 -12.80 -3.03 10.03
C ILE A 278 -12.81 -2.92 8.51
N GLY A 279 -11.63 -2.72 7.94
CA GLY A 279 -11.39 -2.79 6.52
C GLY A 279 -10.18 -3.66 6.20
N VAL A 280 -10.10 -4.11 4.96
CA VAL A 280 -8.92 -4.77 4.41
C VAL A 280 -8.51 -4.00 3.15
N GLN A 281 -7.31 -3.41 3.18
CA GLN A 281 -6.75 -2.69 2.05
C GLN A 281 -5.72 -3.54 1.31
N LEU A 282 -5.90 -3.67 0.00
CA LEU A 282 -4.91 -4.25 -0.91
C LEU A 282 -4.13 -3.12 -1.57
N SER A 283 -2.81 -3.13 -1.47
CA SER A 283 -1.95 -2.07 -2.00
C SER A 283 -0.65 -2.63 -2.58
N ASP A 284 -0.10 -2.02 -3.63
CA ASP A 284 1.23 -2.32 -4.16
C ASP A 284 2.30 -1.30 -3.73
N SER A 285 1.99 -0.49 -2.72
CA SER A 285 2.85 0.57 -2.20
C SER A 285 3.27 0.33 -0.75
N ASN A 286 4.57 0.16 -0.55
CA ASN A 286 5.21 0.09 0.77
C ASN A 286 4.98 1.36 1.60
N TYR A 287 4.93 2.54 0.94
CA TYR A 287 4.65 3.81 1.61
C TYR A 287 3.24 3.82 2.23
N VAL A 288 2.26 3.24 1.52
CA VAL A 288 0.89 3.11 2.04
C VAL A 288 0.86 2.17 3.24
N VAL A 289 1.61 1.06 3.23
CA VAL A 289 1.69 0.16 4.39
C VAL A 289 2.21 0.88 5.64
N LEU A 290 3.33 1.60 5.52
CA LEU A 290 3.90 2.35 6.64
C LEU A 290 2.95 3.45 7.14
N SER A 291 2.32 4.18 6.23
CA SER A 291 1.35 5.24 6.57
C SER A 291 0.11 4.66 7.26
N MET A 292 -0.44 3.55 6.75
CA MET A 292 -1.61 2.89 7.34
C MET A 292 -1.31 2.37 8.74
N ARG A 293 -0.11 1.85 8.99
CA ARG A 293 0.33 1.42 10.31
C ARG A 293 0.34 2.57 11.34
N ILE A 294 0.66 3.79 10.91
CA ILE A 294 0.66 4.98 11.79
C ILE A 294 -0.78 5.49 11.99
N MET A 295 -1.56 5.57 10.91
CA MET A 295 -2.87 6.24 10.91
C MET A 295 -4.01 5.36 11.43
N THR A 296 -3.84 4.03 11.43
CA THR A 296 -4.87 3.06 11.79
C THR A 296 -4.31 1.97 12.70
N ARG A 297 -5.19 1.15 13.29
CA ARG A 297 -4.75 -0.02 14.06
C ARG A 297 -4.61 -1.19 13.10
N VAL A 298 -3.38 -1.62 12.83
CA VAL A 298 -3.05 -2.76 11.98
C VAL A 298 -2.52 -3.89 12.86
N GLY A 299 -2.98 -5.12 12.63
CA GLY A 299 -2.38 -6.32 13.20
C GLY A 299 -3.33 -7.51 13.35
N PRO A 300 -2.84 -8.65 13.87
CA PRO A 300 -3.59 -9.91 13.93
C PRO A 300 -4.92 -9.79 14.68
N LYS A 301 -4.94 -8.99 15.76
CA LYS A 301 -6.15 -8.73 16.56
C LYS A 301 -7.32 -8.16 15.72
N VAL A 302 -7.03 -7.47 14.62
CA VAL A 302 -8.06 -6.96 13.71
C VAL A 302 -8.74 -8.12 12.98
N LEU A 303 -7.96 -9.10 12.51
CA LEU A 303 -8.49 -10.30 11.85
C LEU A 303 -9.23 -11.19 12.83
N ASP A 304 -8.71 -11.36 14.05
CA ASP A 304 -9.36 -12.12 15.13
C ASP A 304 -10.73 -11.51 15.47
N HIS A 305 -10.80 -10.18 15.58
CA HIS A 305 -12.05 -9.49 15.86
C HIS A 305 -13.01 -9.49 14.66
N LEU A 306 -12.48 -9.45 13.43
CA LEU A 306 -13.30 -9.53 12.22
C LEU A 306 -14.09 -10.84 12.19
N GLY A 307 -13.43 -11.98 12.42
CA GLY A 307 -14.05 -13.30 12.28
C GLY A 307 -14.76 -13.43 10.94
N ASP A 308 -16.04 -13.83 10.96
CA ASP A 308 -16.87 -13.99 9.76
C ASP A 308 -17.69 -12.74 9.38
N ASN A 309 -17.48 -11.62 10.07
CA ASN A 309 -18.22 -10.38 9.82
C ASN A 309 -17.83 -9.74 8.47
N ASP A 310 -18.66 -8.81 8.00
CA ASP A 310 -18.34 -8.00 6.83
C ASP A 310 -17.33 -6.91 7.16
N PHE A 311 -16.52 -6.56 6.16
CA PHE A 311 -15.49 -5.54 6.24
C PHE A 311 -15.54 -4.63 5.02
N VAL A 312 -14.97 -3.43 5.15
CA VAL A 312 -14.81 -2.52 4.02
C VAL A 312 -13.68 -3.04 3.12
N ARG A 313 -14.03 -3.34 1.87
CA ARG A 313 -13.09 -3.80 0.84
C ARG A 313 -12.41 -2.59 0.20
N CYS A 314 -11.12 -2.42 0.43
CA CYS A 314 -10.33 -1.33 -0.14
C CYS A 314 -9.30 -1.88 -1.12
N ILE A 315 -9.25 -1.35 -2.35
CA ILE A 315 -8.21 -1.65 -3.33
C ILE A 315 -7.45 -0.38 -3.70
N HIS A 316 -6.13 -0.49 -3.85
CA HIS A 316 -5.25 0.60 -4.21
C HIS A 316 -4.12 0.06 -5.09
N SER A 317 -3.80 0.77 -6.15
CA SER A 317 -2.58 0.53 -6.93
C SER A 317 -1.99 1.86 -7.35
N VAL A 318 -0.66 1.96 -7.35
CA VAL A 318 0.07 3.08 -7.94
C VAL A 318 0.00 3.11 -9.47
N GLY A 319 -0.64 2.12 -10.11
CA GLY A 319 -0.90 2.11 -11.55
C GLY A 319 0.33 1.89 -12.42
N LEU A 320 1.44 1.39 -11.84
CA LEU A 320 2.73 1.31 -12.52
C LEU A 320 3.30 -0.11 -12.58
N PRO A 321 2.71 -1.02 -13.39
CA PRO A 321 3.18 -2.39 -13.54
C PRO A 321 4.60 -2.47 -14.12
N ARG A 322 5.30 -3.57 -13.87
CA ARG A 322 6.64 -3.86 -14.41
C ARG A 322 6.55 -4.71 -15.68
N PRO A 323 7.43 -4.50 -16.69
CA PRO A 323 8.49 -3.49 -16.74
C PRO A 323 7.93 -2.07 -16.86
N VAL A 324 8.55 -1.14 -16.12
CA VAL A 324 8.10 0.24 -16.04
C VAL A 324 8.37 0.94 -17.37
N LYS A 325 7.33 1.47 -18.00
CA LYS A 325 7.42 2.15 -19.32
C LYS A 325 7.63 3.66 -19.23
N GLN A 326 7.30 4.28 -18.10
CA GLN A 326 7.40 5.72 -17.87
C GLN A 326 8.54 6.07 -16.92
N LYS A 327 9.06 7.30 -17.03
CA LYS A 327 10.08 7.80 -16.11
C LYS A 327 9.49 7.97 -14.71
N VAL A 328 10.15 7.37 -13.71
CA VAL A 328 9.80 7.55 -12.29
C VAL A 328 10.54 8.78 -11.77
N ILE A 329 9.80 9.75 -11.22
CA ILE A 329 10.35 10.99 -10.64
C ILE A 329 10.47 10.79 -9.13
N ASN A 330 11.59 11.21 -8.53
CA ASN A 330 11.84 11.12 -7.08
C ASN A 330 11.65 9.72 -6.48
N HIS A 331 11.87 8.67 -7.27
CA HIS A 331 11.59 7.28 -6.88
C HIS A 331 10.12 7.01 -6.49
N TRP A 332 9.19 7.90 -6.86
CA TRP A 332 7.76 7.84 -6.55
C TRP A 332 6.96 7.29 -7.74
N PRO A 333 6.42 6.06 -7.66
CA PRO A 333 5.51 5.54 -8.69
C PRO A 333 4.11 6.13 -8.52
N CYS A 334 3.54 6.69 -9.59
CA CYS A 334 2.18 7.21 -9.65
C CYS A 334 1.62 7.17 -11.08
#